data_AF-A0A939TFT6-F1
#
_entry.id   AF-A0A939TFT6-F1
#
_cell.length_a   1.000
_cell.length_b   1.000
_cell.length_c   1.000
_cell.angle_alpha   90.00
_cell.angle_beta   90.00
_cell.angle_gamma   90.00
#
_symmetry.space_group_name_H-M   'P 1'
#
loop_
_entity.id
_entity.type
_entity.pdbx_description
1 polymer ?
#
loop_
_entity_poly.entity_id
_entity_poly.type
_entity_poly.pdbx_seq_one_letter_code
_entity_poly.pdbx_strand_id
1 'polypeptide(L)'
;MLLDAVVAGLVLGWLFRGRFVNLAEVEIRGVALAVLGVLLQFVRQYGASAGWPLVREWAPVFYVGTFWILLAVIWLNRRNPAFLLIGFGIFLNMLVIAANGGKMPVSAESLARAGFDPGPIASGQVITHQLLTETTRLAFLADVLVLGKPYPRPVVFSIGDLLLSAGALWCLVGGMLAHPSVTRRPKPLKTRVSLPGLN
;
A
#
# COMPACT_ATOMS: atom_id res chain seq x y z
N MET A 1 -0.89 -6.23 -9.33
CA MET A 1 -1.65 -6.79 -8.20
C MET A 1 -2.41 -5.73 -7.44
N LEU A 2 -1.76 -4.79 -6.72
CA LEU A 2 -2.50 -3.80 -5.90
C LEU A 2 -3.46 -2.92 -6.71
N LEU A 3 -3.02 -2.38 -7.85
CA LEU A 3 -3.88 -1.59 -8.73
C LEU A 3 -5.11 -2.40 -9.18
N ASP A 4 -4.89 -3.67 -9.51
CA ASP A 4 -5.95 -4.57 -9.97
C ASP A 4 -6.95 -4.84 -8.83
N ALA A 5 -6.47 -4.98 -7.60
CA ALA A 5 -7.31 -5.11 -6.41
C ALA A 5 -8.08 -3.83 -6.08
N VAL A 6 -7.49 -2.66 -6.31
CA VAL A 6 -8.19 -1.37 -6.16
C VAL A 6 -9.32 -1.27 -7.17
N VAL A 7 -9.04 -1.52 -8.45
CA VAL A 7 -10.05 -1.50 -9.52
C VAL A 7 -11.14 -2.53 -9.24
N ALA A 8 -10.76 -3.77 -8.91
CA ALA A 8 -11.71 -4.83 -8.57
C ALA A 8 -12.55 -4.46 -7.33
N GLY A 9 -11.96 -3.88 -6.30
CA GLY A 9 -12.66 -3.44 -5.10
C GLY A 9 -13.71 -2.36 -5.39
N LEU A 10 -13.38 -1.40 -6.24
CA LEU A 10 -14.32 -0.36 -6.68
C LEU A 10 -15.46 -0.94 -7.52
N VAL A 11 -15.15 -1.83 -8.46
CA VAL A 11 -16.15 -2.50 -9.32
C VAL A 11 -17.06 -3.40 -8.50
N LEU A 12 -16.51 -4.25 -7.64
CA LEU A 12 -17.28 -5.14 -6.77
C LEU A 12 -18.12 -4.35 -5.76
N GLY A 13 -17.55 -3.31 -5.16
CA GLY A 13 -18.27 -2.41 -4.26
C GLY A 13 -19.47 -1.76 -4.97
N TRP A 14 -19.30 -1.31 -6.21
CA TRP A 14 -20.40 -0.77 -7.03
C TRP A 14 -21.44 -1.84 -7.41
N LEU A 15 -21.02 -3.03 -7.83
CA LEU A 15 -21.90 -4.15 -8.17
C LEU A 15 -22.75 -4.59 -6.97
N PHE A 16 -22.18 -4.56 -5.77
CA PHE A 16 -22.89 -4.82 -4.51
C PHE A 16 -23.69 -3.61 -3.99
N ARG A 17 -23.94 -2.61 -4.84
CA ARG A 17 -24.74 -1.40 -4.55
C ARG A 17 -24.14 -0.48 -3.48
N GLY A 18 -22.84 -0.59 -3.25
CA GLY A 18 -22.08 0.37 -2.46
C GLY A 18 -21.97 1.72 -3.17
N ARG A 19 -21.75 2.78 -2.40
CA ARG A 19 -21.65 4.15 -2.93
C ARG A 19 -20.25 4.70 -2.73
N PHE A 20 -19.67 5.30 -3.78
CA PHE A 20 -18.37 5.97 -3.70
C PHE A 20 -18.33 7.08 -2.65
N VAL A 21 -19.46 7.78 -2.44
CA VAL A 21 -19.55 8.83 -1.42
C VAL A 21 -19.27 8.31 -0.01
N ASN A 22 -19.56 7.03 0.25
CA ASN A 22 -19.32 6.43 1.56
C ASN A 22 -17.80 6.30 1.85
N LEU A 23 -16.96 6.18 0.81
CA LEU A 23 -15.50 6.17 0.97
C LEU A 23 -14.96 7.50 1.49
N ALA A 24 -15.61 8.62 1.17
CA ALA A 24 -15.22 9.94 1.67
C ALA A 24 -15.53 10.11 3.17
N GLU A 25 -16.48 9.33 3.69
CA GLU A 25 -16.83 9.29 5.13
C GLU A 25 -15.94 8.33 5.92
N VAL A 26 -15.07 7.55 5.26
CA VAL A 26 -14.12 6.67 5.96
C VAL A 26 -13.02 7.52 6.59
N GLU A 27 -13.09 7.67 7.91
CA GLU A 27 -12.05 8.35 8.68
C GLU A 27 -10.79 7.48 8.79
N ILE A 28 -9.81 7.72 7.92
CA ILE A 28 -8.49 7.12 8.02
C ILE A 28 -7.62 7.99 8.93
N ARG A 29 -7.12 7.42 10.03
CA ARG A 29 -6.19 8.11 10.93
C ARG A 29 -4.79 8.11 10.35
N GLY A 30 -4.09 9.24 10.42
CA GLY A 30 -2.69 9.33 9.97
C GLY A 30 -2.50 9.47 8.46
N VAL A 31 -3.48 10.02 7.72
CA VAL A 31 -3.33 10.30 6.27
C VAL A 31 -2.06 11.08 5.96
N ALA A 32 -1.71 12.10 6.76
CA ALA A 32 -0.48 12.86 6.59
C ALA A 32 0.79 11.97 6.66
N LEU A 33 0.81 10.95 7.53
CA LEU A 33 1.91 9.98 7.60
C LEU A 33 1.93 9.06 6.38
N ALA A 34 0.76 8.64 5.89
CA ALA A 34 0.68 7.84 4.66
C ALA A 34 1.22 8.64 3.46
N VAL A 35 0.82 9.90 3.33
CA VAL A 35 1.33 10.84 2.32
C VAL A 35 2.84 11.02 2.46
N LEU A 36 3.35 11.24 3.68
CA LEU A 36 4.79 11.32 3.94
C LEU A 36 5.53 10.05 3.48
N GLY A 37 5.01 8.86 3.80
CA GLY A 37 5.60 7.60 3.37
C GLY A 37 5.69 7.46 1.84
N VAL A 38 4.63 7.87 1.14
CA VAL A 38 4.60 7.91 -0.34
C VAL A 38 5.60 8.94 -0.88
N LEU A 39 5.65 10.14 -0.32
CA LEU A 39 6.61 11.17 -0.73
C LEU A 39 8.06 10.72 -0.54
N LEU A 40 8.37 10.05 0.57
CA LEU A 40 9.70 9.50 0.82
C LEU A 40 10.08 8.44 -0.23
N GLN A 41 9.14 7.62 -0.69
CA GLN A 41 9.38 6.69 -1.79
C GLN A 41 9.70 7.40 -3.10
N PHE A 42 8.95 8.46 -3.43
CA PHE A 42 9.21 9.28 -4.61
C PHE A 42 10.57 9.95 -4.56
N VAL A 43 10.91 10.58 -3.43
CA VAL A 43 12.22 11.23 -3.23
C VAL A 43 13.35 10.21 -3.34
N ARG A 44 13.20 9.02 -2.77
CA ARG A 44 14.19 7.94 -2.89
C ARG A 44 14.38 7.51 -4.35
N GLN A 45 13.28 7.26 -5.07
CA GLN A 45 13.34 6.84 -6.47
C GLN A 45 14.00 7.91 -7.35
N TYR A 46 13.56 9.16 -7.21
CA TYR A 46 14.09 10.27 -7.98
C TYR A 46 15.55 10.58 -7.62
N GLY A 47 15.89 10.63 -6.32
CA GLY A 47 17.24 10.89 -5.85
C GLY A 47 18.23 9.82 -6.29
N ALA A 48 17.82 8.55 -6.30
CA ALA A 48 18.65 7.46 -6.83
C ALA A 48 18.90 7.59 -8.33
N SER A 49 17.88 7.98 -9.13
CA SER A 49 18.04 8.24 -10.56
C SER A 49 18.87 9.49 -10.85
N ALA A 50 18.76 10.53 -10.02
CA ALA A 50 19.53 11.77 -10.13
C ALA A 50 20.98 11.62 -9.63
N GLY A 51 21.35 10.45 -9.09
CA GLY A 51 22.71 10.17 -8.63
C GLY A 51 23.09 10.80 -7.30
N TRP A 52 22.12 11.17 -6.45
CA TRP A 52 22.39 11.78 -5.15
C TRP A 52 23.11 10.80 -4.22
N PRO A 53 24.35 11.09 -3.77
CA PRO A 53 25.16 10.15 -3.01
C PRO A 53 24.48 9.68 -1.71
N LEU A 54 23.90 10.62 -0.96
CA LEU A 54 23.20 10.35 0.29
C LEU A 54 22.01 9.39 0.10
N VAL A 55 21.25 9.55 -0.99
CA VAL A 55 20.09 8.69 -1.28
C VAL A 55 20.53 7.30 -1.68
N ARG A 56 21.65 7.15 -2.39
CA ARG A 56 22.19 5.83 -2.76
C ARG A 56 22.75 5.08 -1.56
N GLU A 57 23.53 5.75 -0.71
CA GLU A 57 24.15 5.16 0.47
C GLU A 57 23.10 4.71 1.49
N TRP A 58 22.10 5.56 1.76
CA TRP A 58 21.07 5.30 2.78
C TRP A 58 19.76 4.76 2.20
N ALA A 59 19.75 4.36 0.92
CA ALA A 59 18.54 3.88 0.23
C ALA A 59 17.83 2.76 0.99
N PRO A 60 18.54 1.72 1.50
CA PRO A 60 17.93 0.64 2.27
C PRO A 60 17.25 1.15 3.55
N VAL A 61 17.91 2.05 4.28
CA VAL A 61 17.42 2.59 5.55
C VAL A 61 16.18 3.44 5.33
N PHE A 62 16.21 4.35 4.36
CA PHE A 62 15.03 5.13 4.00
C PHE A 62 13.88 4.23 3.53
N TYR A 63 14.20 3.19 2.75
CA TYR A 63 13.18 2.28 2.25
C TYR A 63 12.47 1.54 3.38
N VAL A 64 13.22 0.89 4.28
CA VAL A 64 12.66 0.23 5.47
C VAL A 64 11.94 1.23 6.38
N GLY A 65 12.47 2.44 6.54
CA GLY A 65 11.82 3.52 7.27
C GLY A 65 10.42 3.86 6.75
N THR A 66 10.23 3.87 5.42
CA THR A 66 8.89 4.09 4.84
C THR A 66 7.90 3.00 5.21
N PHE A 67 8.33 1.73 5.29
CA PHE A 67 7.47 0.64 5.74
C PHE A 67 7.03 0.83 7.19
N TRP A 68 7.93 1.27 8.08
CA TRP A 68 7.56 1.58 9.47
C TRP A 68 6.53 2.70 9.57
N ILE A 69 6.65 3.75 8.76
CA ILE A 69 5.65 4.83 8.69
C ILE A 69 4.29 4.28 8.25
N LEU A 70 4.26 3.44 7.20
CA LEU A 70 3.02 2.81 6.75
C LEU A 70 2.43 1.88 7.82
N LEU A 71 3.25 1.07 8.48
CA LEU A 71 2.82 0.21 9.59
C LEU A 71 2.29 1.03 10.78
N ALA A 72 2.84 2.21 11.06
CA ALA A 72 2.29 3.11 12.06
C ALA A 72 0.89 3.60 11.67
N VAL A 73 0.65 3.95 10.40
CA VAL A 73 -0.70 4.27 9.89
C VAL A 73 -1.64 3.09 10.06
N ILE A 74 -1.20 1.87 9.73
CA ILE A 74 -2.01 0.66 9.94
C ILE A 74 -2.34 0.49 11.43
N TRP A 75 -1.36 0.67 12.32
CA TRP A 75 -1.55 0.54 13.75
C TRP A 75 -2.56 1.54 14.33
N LEU A 76 -2.60 2.77 13.81
CA LEU A 76 -3.61 3.78 14.15
C LEU A 76 -5.03 3.37 13.76
N ASN A 77 -5.16 2.50 12.75
CA ASN A 77 -6.43 2.00 12.20
C ASN A 77 -6.67 0.50 12.48
N ARG A 78 -5.93 -0.10 13.42
CA ARG A 78 -5.95 -1.54 13.74
C ARG A 78 -7.30 -2.14 14.14
N ARG A 79 -8.30 -1.31 14.44
CA ARG A 79 -9.68 -1.75 14.70
C ARG A 79 -10.39 -2.22 13.42
N ASN A 80 -9.90 -1.79 12.25
CA ASN A 80 -10.41 -2.26 10.97
C ASN A 80 -9.63 -3.53 10.56
N PRO A 81 -10.29 -4.69 10.42
CA PRO A 81 -9.62 -5.94 10.06
C PRO A 81 -9.00 -5.91 8.66
N ALA A 82 -9.57 -5.15 7.73
CA ALA A 82 -8.97 -4.96 6.40
C ALA A 82 -7.60 -4.26 6.50
N PHE A 83 -7.47 -3.27 7.40
CA PHE A 83 -6.19 -2.62 7.66
C PHE A 83 -5.17 -3.58 8.29
N LEU A 84 -5.59 -4.48 9.18
CA LEU A 84 -4.69 -5.49 9.75
C LEU A 84 -4.14 -6.43 8.66
N LEU A 85 -4.98 -6.86 7.73
CA LEU A 85 -4.57 -7.70 6.60
C LEU A 85 -3.58 -6.97 5.68
N ILE A 86 -3.85 -5.69 5.39
CA ILE A 86 -2.91 -4.81 4.65
C ILE A 86 -1.57 -4.72 5.39
N GLY A 87 -1.60 -4.42 6.69
CA GLY A 87 -0.39 -4.30 7.51
C GLY A 87 0.42 -5.57 7.58
N PHE A 88 -0.24 -6.72 7.66
CA PHE A 88 0.46 -8.00 7.66
C PHE A 88 1.19 -8.24 6.33
N GLY A 89 0.55 -7.95 5.19
CA GLY A 89 1.22 -8.01 3.89
C GLY A 89 2.42 -7.06 3.78
N ILE A 90 2.25 -5.80 4.22
CA ILE A 90 3.33 -4.79 4.29
C ILE A 90 4.48 -5.28 5.16
N PHE A 91 4.18 -5.86 6.32
CA PHE A 91 5.17 -6.36 7.27
C PHE A 91 5.99 -7.52 6.69
N LEU A 92 5.35 -8.48 6.02
CA LEU A 92 6.06 -9.59 5.38
C LEU A 92 7.02 -9.09 4.29
N ASN A 93 6.56 -8.19 3.42
CA ASN A 93 7.42 -7.58 2.40
C ASN A 93 8.60 -6.83 3.03
N MET A 94 8.34 -6.02 4.06
CA MET A 94 9.39 -5.31 4.79
C MET A 94 10.44 -6.27 5.36
N LEU A 95 10.00 -7.40 5.94
CA LEU A 95 10.90 -8.39 6.55
C LEU A 95 11.82 -9.01 5.49
N VAL A 96 11.29 -9.39 4.33
CA VAL A 96 12.08 -9.91 3.21
C VAL A 96 13.08 -8.87 2.72
N ILE A 97 12.62 -7.64 2.47
CA ILE A 97 13.46 -6.52 2.00
C ILE A 97 14.59 -6.24 2.99
N ALA A 98 14.28 -6.14 4.28
CA ALA A 98 15.27 -5.87 5.32
C ALA A 98 16.30 -7.01 5.45
N ALA A 99 15.85 -8.27 5.39
CA ALA A 99 16.74 -9.43 5.49
C ALA A 99 17.72 -9.58 4.32
N ASN A 100 17.42 -8.95 3.17
CA ASN A 100 18.16 -9.05 1.92
C ASN A 100 18.83 -7.73 1.49
N GLY A 101 19.19 -6.87 2.43
CA GLY A 101 19.98 -5.66 2.15
C GLY A 101 19.19 -4.49 1.57
N GLY A 102 17.87 -4.46 1.79
CA GLY A 102 17.00 -3.38 1.33
C GLY A 102 16.49 -3.54 -0.09
N LYS A 103 16.55 -4.75 -0.66
CA LYS A 103 16.01 -5.06 -1.97
C LYS A 103 15.07 -6.25 -1.90
N MET A 104 14.02 -6.23 -2.71
CA MET A 104 13.10 -7.34 -2.87
C MET A 104 13.73 -8.38 -3.81
N PRO A 105 13.99 -9.63 -3.36
CA PRO A 105 14.43 -10.69 -4.24
C PRO A 105 13.30 -11.10 -5.18
N VAL A 106 13.62 -11.38 -6.45
CA VAL A 106 12.65 -11.84 -7.46
C VAL A 106 13.19 -13.05 -8.22
N SER A 107 12.33 -14.04 -8.43
CA SER A 107 12.69 -15.25 -9.18
C SER A 107 12.82 -14.97 -10.67
N ALA A 108 13.99 -15.29 -11.25
CA ALA A 108 14.24 -15.18 -12.69
C ALA A 108 13.29 -16.09 -13.50
N GLU A 109 13.00 -17.29 -13.00
CA GLU A 109 12.01 -18.20 -13.59
C GLU A 109 10.61 -17.56 -13.59
N SER A 110 10.26 -16.88 -12.50
CA SER A 110 8.97 -16.21 -12.36
C SER A 110 8.82 -15.04 -13.33
N LEU A 111 9.88 -14.25 -13.49
CA LEU A 111 9.97 -13.19 -14.50
C LEU A 111 9.80 -13.76 -15.91
N ALA A 112 10.52 -14.82 -16.24
CA ALA A 112 10.42 -15.47 -17.56
C ALA A 112 9.00 -15.98 -17.84
N ARG A 113 8.34 -16.61 -16.85
CA ARG A 113 6.93 -17.05 -16.97
C ARG A 113 5.95 -15.88 -17.14
N ALA A 114 6.24 -14.73 -16.54
CA ALA A 114 5.47 -13.51 -16.75
C ALA A 114 5.80 -12.80 -18.08
N GLY A 115 6.82 -13.25 -18.82
CA GLY A 115 7.28 -12.64 -20.06
C GLY A 115 8.18 -11.42 -19.86
N PHE A 116 8.82 -11.29 -18.70
CA PHE A 116 9.75 -10.22 -18.38
C PHE A 116 11.22 -10.65 -18.56
N ASP A 117 12.05 -9.72 -19.03
CA ASP A 117 13.51 -9.90 -19.10
C ASP A 117 14.14 -9.63 -17.71
N PRO A 118 14.90 -10.60 -17.13
CA PRO A 118 15.62 -10.38 -15.88
C PRO A 118 16.84 -9.45 -16.01
N GLY A 119 17.30 -9.15 -17.24
CA GLY A 119 18.51 -8.36 -17.53
C GLY A 119 18.64 -7.05 -16.73
N PRO A 120 17.63 -6.16 -16.70
CA PRO A 120 17.70 -4.90 -15.95
C PRO A 120 17.88 -5.07 -14.43
N ILE A 121 17.36 -6.17 -13.87
CA ILE A 121 17.53 -6.49 -12.44
C ILE A 121 18.92 -7.07 -12.21
N ALA A 122 19.36 -7.98 -13.10
CA ALA A 122 20.70 -8.58 -13.05
C ALA A 122 21.81 -7.53 -13.15
N SER A 123 21.64 -6.52 -14.01
CA SER A 123 22.60 -5.43 -14.20
C SER A 123 22.50 -4.33 -13.13
N GLY A 124 21.60 -4.44 -12.15
CA GLY A 124 21.42 -3.46 -11.08
C GLY A 124 20.78 -2.14 -11.50
N GLN A 125 20.17 -2.07 -12.68
CA GLN A 125 19.41 -0.87 -13.11
C GLN A 125 18.17 -0.67 -12.24
N VAL A 126 17.57 -1.77 -11.78
CA VAL A 126 16.45 -1.74 -10.83
C VAL A 126 16.99 -1.70 -9.39
N ILE A 127 16.84 -0.56 -8.74
CA ILE A 127 17.37 -0.33 -7.39
C ILE A 127 16.53 -0.99 -6.28
N THR A 128 15.27 -1.33 -6.56
CA THR A 128 14.32 -1.89 -5.60
C THR A 128 14.33 -3.42 -5.55
N HIS A 129 14.84 -4.08 -6.59
CA HIS A 129 14.81 -5.53 -6.72
C HIS A 129 16.21 -6.09 -6.94
N GLN A 130 16.38 -7.36 -6.62
CA GLN A 130 17.56 -8.15 -6.96
C GLN A 130 17.12 -9.55 -7.38
N LEU A 131 17.94 -10.26 -8.14
CA LEU A 131 17.63 -11.64 -8.47
C LEU A 131 17.70 -12.52 -7.22
N LEU A 132 16.77 -13.45 -7.11
CA LEU A 132 16.78 -14.50 -6.12
C LEU A 132 17.97 -15.44 -6.37
N THR A 133 18.70 -15.74 -5.30
CA THR A 133 19.89 -16.60 -5.28
C THR A 133 19.82 -17.58 -4.11
N GLU A 134 20.75 -18.52 -4.03
CA GLU A 134 20.87 -19.48 -2.92
C GLU A 134 21.09 -18.81 -1.55
N THR A 135 21.66 -17.59 -1.54
CA THR A 135 21.90 -16.82 -0.31
C THR A 135 20.70 -15.97 0.11
N THR A 136 19.62 -15.97 -0.67
CA THR A 136 18.42 -15.18 -0.39
C THR A 136 17.73 -15.66 0.88
N ARG A 137 17.54 -14.74 1.83
CA ARG A 137 16.79 -15.03 3.06
C ARG A 137 15.29 -14.89 2.81
N LEU A 138 14.50 -15.76 3.45
CA LEU A 138 13.03 -15.74 3.33
C LEU A 138 12.54 -15.87 1.87
N ALA A 139 13.25 -16.64 1.05
CA ALA A 139 13.00 -16.78 -0.38
C ALA A 139 11.53 -17.15 -0.72
N PHE A 140 10.87 -17.94 0.14
CA PHE A 140 9.46 -18.33 -0.06
C PHE A 140 8.45 -17.17 0.12
N LEU A 141 8.86 -16.07 0.77
CA LEU A 141 8.07 -14.84 0.91
C LEU A 141 8.47 -13.77 -0.12
N ALA A 142 9.47 -14.04 -0.97
CA ALA A 142 9.93 -13.10 -1.98
C ALA A 142 9.00 -13.09 -3.21
N ASP A 143 9.39 -12.38 -4.27
CA ASP A 143 8.61 -12.29 -5.50
C ASP A 143 8.81 -13.57 -6.34
N VAL A 144 8.04 -14.60 -5.98
CA VAL A 144 8.12 -15.95 -6.56
C VAL A 144 6.79 -16.44 -7.12
N LEU A 145 5.70 -15.71 -6.90
CA LEU A 145 4.38 -16.03 -7.46
C LEU A 145 4.21 -15.30 -8.79
N VAL A 146 3.52 -15.94 -9.74
CA VAL A 146 3.33 -15.41 -11.09
C VAL A 146 1.88 -15.45 -11.47
N LEU A 147 1.39 -14.32 -11.98
CA LEU A 147 0.20 -14.26 -12.81
C LEU A 147 0.63 -13.90 -14.22
N GLY A 148 0.78 -14.90 -15.08
CA GLY A 148 1.12 -14.75 -16.49
C GLY A 148 -0.12 -14.80 -17.39
N LYS A 149 0.10 -14.91 -18.71
CA LYS A 149 -1.01 -15.09 -19.69
C LYS A 149 -1.89 -16.29 -19.29
N PRO A 150 -3.24 -16.21 -19.42
CA PRO A 150 -4.03 -15.19 -20.13
C PRO A 150 -4.37 -13.94 -19.31
N TYR A 151 -3.78 -13.75 -18.12
CA TYR A 151 -4.02 -12.54 -17.34
C TYR A 151 -3.51 -11.29 -18.11
N PRO A 152 -4.32 -10.23 -18.27
CA PRO A 152 -4.01 -9.10 -19.16
C PRO A 152 -2.84 -8.23 -18.67
N ARG A 153 -2.46 -8.33 -17.40
CA ARG A 153 -1.37 -7.56 -16.79
C ARG A 153 -0.39 -8.49 -16.09
N PRO A 154 0.51 -9.17 -16.82
CA PRO A 154 1.46 -10.09 -16.21
C PRO A 154 2.22 -9.46 -15.04
N VAL A 155 2.38 -10.21 -13.95
CA VAL A 155 2.98 -9.70 -12.73
C VAL A 155 3.64 -10.84 -11.95
N VAL A 156 4.81 -10.53 -11.39
CA VAL A 156 5.46 -11.34 -10.37
C VAL A 156 5.24 -10.64 -9.03
N PHE A 157 4.86 -11.39 -8.00
CA PHE A 157 4.45 -10.83 -6.72
C PHE A 157 4.75 -11.79 -5.57
N SER A 158 4.67 -11.27 -4.35
CA SER A 158 4.87 -12.05 -3.13
C SER A 158 3.58 -12.46 -2.44
N ILE A 159 3.69 -13.31 -1.42
CA ILE A 159 2.60 -13.57 -0.47
C ILE A 159 2.17 -12.28 0.25
N GLY A 160 3.12 -11.41 0.57
CA GLY A 160 2.83 -10.11 1.17
C GLY A 160 1.99 -9.22 0.27
N ASP A 161 2.28 -9.18 -1.03
CA ASP A 161 1.50 -8.42 -2.02
C ASP A 161 0.08 -8.95 -2.18
N LEU A 162 -0.10 -10.27 -2.13
CA LEU A 162 -1.41 -10.91 -2.18
C LEU A 162 -2.26 -10.48 -0.98
N LEU A 163 -1.71 -10.55 0.23
CA LEU A 163 -2.39 -10.16 1.46
C LEU A 163 -2.70 -8.66 1.47
N LEU A 164 -1.74 -7.83 1.06
CA LEU A 164 -1.91 -6.39 0.92
C LEU A 164 -3.05 -6.08 -0.06
N SER A 165 -3.03 -6.70 -1.23
CA SER A 165 -4.04 -6.52 -2.27
C SER A 165 -5.43 -7.01 -1.83
N ALA A 166 -5.51 -8.17 -1.16
CA ALA A 166 -6.76 -8.70 -0.62
C ALA A 166 -7.35 -7.79 0.47
N GLY A 167 -6.50 -7.27 1.37
CA GLY A 167 -6.91 -6.30 2.38
C GLY A 167 -7.37 -4.98 1.77
N ALA A 168 -6.70 -4.49 0.71
CA ALA A 168 -7.12 -3.29 0.00
C ALA A 168 -8.49 -3.48 -0.68
N LEU A 169 -8.70 -4.62 -1.35
CA LEU A 169 -10.00 -4.97 -1.94
C LEU A 169 -11.10 -5.01 -0.86
N TRP A 170 -10.86 -5.70 0.25
CA TRP A 170 -11.80 -5.78 1.36
C TRP A 170 -12.11 -4.39 1.92
N CYS A 171 -11.09 -3.56 2.13
CA CYS A 171 -11.27 -2.19 2.63
C CYS A 171 -12.16 -1.35 1.71
N LEU A 172 -11.96 -1.44 0.40
CA LEU A 172 -12.73 -0.68 -0.59
C LEU A 172 -14.19 -1.16 -0.68
N VAL A 173 -14.40 -2.47 -0.80
CA VAL A 173 -15.75 -3.05 -0.84
C VAL A 173 -16.50 -2.72 0.45
N GLY A 174 -15.87 -2.96 1.61
CA GLY A 174 -16.45 -2.66 2.92
C GLY A 174 -16.75 -1.18 3.13
N GLY A 175 -15.85 -0.29 2.72
CA GLY A 175 -16.04 1.16 2.80
C GLY A 175 -17.17 1.67 1.90
N MET A 176 -17.34 1.11 0.69
CA MET A 176 -18.46 1.47 -0.19
C MET A 176 -19.80 0.96 0.33
N LEU A 177 -19.83 -0.20 0.98
CA LEU A 177 -21.05 -0.79 1.54
C LEU A 177 -21.44 -0.20 2.90
N ALA A 178 -20.51 0.42 3.62
CA ALA A 178 -20.79 1.07 4.89
C ALA A 178 -21.86 2.17 4.70
N HIS A 179 -22.98 2.04 5.40
CA HIS A 179 -24.00 3.10 5.38
C HIS A 179 -23.46 4.34 6.10
N PRO A 180 -23.58 5.54 5.51
CA PRO A 180 -23.23 6.77 6.20
C PRO A 180 -24.07 6.84 7.48
N SER A 181 -23.40 7.01 8.61
CA SER A 181 -24.05 7.18 9.90
C SER A 181 -25.00 8.38 9.81
N VAL A 182 -26.31 8.09 9.81
CA VAL A 182 -27.42 9.07 9.81
C VAL A 182 -27.42 9.95 11.09
N THR A 183 -26.39 9.85 11.94
CA THR A 183 -26.32 10.49 13.26
C THR A 183 -25.44 11.74 13.32
N ARG A 184 -25.31 12.52 12.23
CA ARG A 184 -25.01 13.96 12.40
C ARG A 184 -26.28 14.68 12.81
N ARG A 185 -26.59 14.66 14.12
CA ARG A 185 -27.55 15.62 14.70
C ARG A 185 -27.13 17.03 14.22
N PRO A 186 -28.02 17.83 13.61
CA PRO A 186 -27.69 19.21 13.28
C PRO A 186 -27.23 19.91 14.57
N LYS A 187 -26.09 20.61 14.51
CA LYS A 187 -25.65 21.51 15.59
C LYS A 187 -26.85 22.41 15.91
N PRO A 188 -27.30 22.52 17.18
CA PRO A 188 -28.35 23.47 17.51
C PRO A 188 -27.83 24.86 17.12
N LEU A 189 -28.60 25.56 16.26
CA LEU A 189 -28.34 26.98 16.00
C LEU A 189 -28.39 27.68 17.36
N LYS A 190 -27.25 28.26 17.77
CA LYS A 190 -27.23 29.22 18.87
C LYS A 190 -27.89 30.50 18.37
N THR A 191 -29.22 30.54 18.32
CA THR A 191 -29.97 31.79 18.29
C THR A 191 -29.96 32.38 19.70
N ARG A 192 -28.86 33.05 20.06
CA ARG A 192 -28.93 34.12 21.06
C ARG A 192 -29.43 35.37 20.35
N VAL A 193 -30.76 35.53 20.31
CA VAL A 193 -31.36 36.85 20.14
C VAL A 193 -31.31 37.49 21.53
N SER A 194 -30.29 38.29 21.80
CA SER A 194 -30.35 39.25 22.90
C SER A 194 -31.31 40.35 22.48
N LEU A 195 -32.52 40.35 23.04
CA LEU A 195 -33.40 41.51 22.97
C LEU A 195 -32.78 42.64 23.81
N PRO A 196 -32.45 43.80 23.23
CA PRO A 196 -32.07 44.96 24.01
C PRO A 196 -33.34 45.68 24.50
N GLY A 197 -33.44 45.82 25.81
CA GLY A 197 -34.27 46.84 26.45
C GLY A 197 -35.69 46.42 26.78
N LEU A 198 -35.96 46.26 28.08
CA LEU A 198 -37.21 46.65 28.73
C LEU A 198 -36.87 47.03 30.18
N ASN A 199 -36.84 48.35 30.39
CA ASN A 199 -36.96 49.19 31.59
C ASN A 199 -36.36 48.72 32.93
#